data_AF-A0A6J8BFT5-F1
#
_entry.id   AF-A0A6J8BFT5-F1
#
_cell.length_a   1.000
_cell.length_b   1.000
_cell.length_c   1.000
_cell.angle_alpha   90.00
_cell.angle_beta   90.00
_cell.angle_gamma   90.00
#
_symmetry.space_group_name_H-M   'P 1'
#
loop_
_entity.id
_entity.type
_entity.pdbx_description
1 polymer ?
#
loop_
_entity_poly.entity_id
_entity_poly.type
_entity_poly.pdbx_seq_one_letter_code
_entity_poly.pdbx_strand_id
1 'polypeptide(L)'
;MQIDDISNTMHLLVHENGRALLLLQILIIVTGNYNFFNLLTIVLCIPLLDDQAFGKKGRKRTRSTGLLSNIFEIVTICYIGYKTWKLFSLQVVTSPNFSIKSEIAFSSKEFDHWLEQIVPWTIIIGCVSLGYEVLLSVLRCFISDSSVVWKVWSAVLCLVFGVVAVAMLCISLVPFTTGVHRPSQKLLPSDITRIHDKTKEFHIASSYGLFRRMTGVGGRPEVIVEGSNSMQKGWKEYEFLYKPGNLSRKLPIVAPHQPRLDWQMWFAALGNYQHNPWFVTMVYRLLTGQEEVLELIANNPFPDAPPKYIRAKLYHYYYTSSSQTRSPKNWWTRKEKSEYLPILSKDTSSLLDIIKHYKMVSNYAE
;
A
#
# COMPACT_ATOMS: atom_id res chain seq x y z
N MET A 1 26.73 -33.78 -14.31
CA MET A 1 25.83 -32.62 -14.11
C MET A 1 26.61 -31.65 -13.24
N GLN A 2 27.36 -30.74 -13.87
CA GLN A 2 28.37 -29.93 -13.19
C GLN A 2 27.69 -28.95 -12.23
N ILE A 3 28.36 -28.63 -11.12
CA ILE A 3 27.94 -27.61 -10.14
C ILE A 3 27.56 -26.29 -10.83
N ASP A 4 28.15 -26.02 -12.00
CA ASP A 4 27.84 -24.89 -12.87
C ASP A 4 26.40 -24.91 -13.43
N ASP A 5 25.82 -26.06 -13.78
CA ASP A 5 24.45 -26.14 -14.32
C ASP A 5 23.40 -25.77 -13.27
N ILE A 6 23.62 -26.16 -12.01
CA ILE A 6 22.66 -25.88 -10.92
C ILE A 6 22.84 -24.44 -10.42
N SER A 7 24.09 -23.97 -10.33
CA SER A 7 24.43 -22.56 -10.11
C SER A 7 23.73 -21.65 -11.13
N ASN A 8 23.83 -21.97 -12.43
CA ASN A 8 23.17 -21.23 -13.49
C ASN A 8 21.64 -21.23 -13.34
N THR A 9 21.07 -22.35 -12.88
CA THR A 9 19.62 -22.48 -12.66
C THR A 9 19.14 -21.58 -11.53
N MET A 10 19.89 -21.45 -10.42
CA MET A 10 19.48 -20.55 -9.33
C MET A 10 19.74 -19.07 -9.63
N HIS A 11 20.83 -18.73 -10.32
CA HIS A 11 21.03 -17.36 -10.82
C HIS A 11 19.88 -16.95 -11.74
N LEU A 12 19.43 -17.83 -12.64
CA LEU A 12 18.24 -17.62 -13.46
C LEU A 12 17.00 -17.38 -12.59
N LEU A 13 16.75 -18.20 -11.57
CA LEU A 13 15.61 -18.03 -10.68
C LEU A 13 15.62 -16.68 -9.95
N VAL A 14 16.77 -16.21 -9.46
CA VAL A 14 16.89 -14.89 -8.79
C VAL A 14 16.56 -13.75 -9.76
N HIS A 15 17.09 -13.81 -10.99
CA HIS A 15 16.83 -12.79 -12.00
C HIS A 15 15.37 -12.79 -12.49
N GLU A 16 14.80 -13.97 -12.72
CA GLU A 16 13.39 -14.10 -13.10
C GLU A 16 12.47 -13.63 -11.97
N ASN A 17 12.82 -13.90 -10.70
CA ASN A 17 12.09 -13.37 -9.55
C ASN A 17 12.18 -11.83 -9.47
N GLY A 18 13.35 -11.25 -9.71
CA GLY A 18 13.54 -9.79 -9.76
C GLY A 18 12.70 -9.13 -10.87
N ARG A 19 12.66 -9.74 -12.06
CA ARG A 19 11.82 -9.31 -13.19
C ARG A 19 10.33 -9.42 -12.88
N ALA A 20 9.90 -10.54 -12.31
CA ALA A 20 8.51 -10.76 -11.93
C ALA A 20 8.04 -9.74 -10.88
N LEU A 21 8.88 -9.45 -9.87
CA LEU A 21 8.56 -8.44 -8.86
C LEU A 21 8.50 -7.04 -9.47
N LEU A 22 9.43 -6.68 -10.35
CA LEU A 22 9.41 -5.40 -11.05
C LEU A 22 8.15 -5.24 -11.93
N LEU A 23 7.79 -6.28 -12.69
CA LEU A 23 6.56 -6.30 -13.49
C LEU A 23 5.33 -6.14 -12.58
N LEU A 24 5.28 -6.86 -11.45
CA LEU A 24 4.20 -6.75 -10.48
C LEU A 24 4.07 -5.31 -9.95
N GLN A 25 5.16 -4.65 -9.57
CA GLN A 25 5.12 -3.26 -9.10
C GLN A 25 4.61 -2.30 -10.18
N ILE A 26 5.02 -2.50 -11.44
CA ILE A 26 4.51 -1.72 -12.58
C ILE A 26 3.00 -1.94 -12.75
N LEU A 27 2.53 -3.18 -12.71
CA LEU A 27 1.10 -3.49 -12.80
C LEU A 27 0.30 -2.89 -11.65
N ILE A 28 0.84 -2.89 -10.43
CA ILE A 28 0.23 -2.23 -9.26
C ILE A 28 0.11 -0.71 -9.49
N ILE A 29 1.14 -0.08 -10.06
CA ILE A 29 1.12 1.35 -10.42
C ILE A 29 0.08 1.62 -11.51
N VAL A 30 0.08 0.83 -12.58
CA VAL A 30 -0.86 0.96 -13.70
C VAL A 30 -2.32 0.78 -13.26
N THR A 31 -2.56 -0.09 -12.29
CA THR A 31 -3.91 -0.34 -11.73
C THR A 31 -4.35 0.70 -10.69
N GLY A 32 -3.56 1.75 -10.46
CA GLY A 32 -3.97 2.95 -9.72
C GLY A 32 -3.34 3.12 -8.34
N ASN A 33 -2.39 2.25 -7.95
CA ASN A 33 -1.66 2.40 -6.70
C ASN A 33 -0.31 3.09 -6.95
N TYR A 34 -0.29 4.41 -6.78
CA TYR A 34 0.89 5.26 -7.03
C TYR A 34 1.75 5.49 -5.78
N ASN A 35 1.84 4.51 -4.89
CA ASN A 35 2.54 4.66 -3.62
C ASN A 35 4.06 4.71 -3.82
N PHE A 36 4.74 5.53 -3.03
CA PHE A 36 6.21 5.61 -3.00
C PHE A 36 6.87 4.26 -2.74
N PHE A 37 6.23 3.38 -1.96
CA PHE A 37 6.74 2.01 -1.73
C PHE A 37 6.90 1.20 -3.02
N ASN A 38 6.04 1.41 -4.03
CA ASN A 38 6.15 0.69 -5.30
C ASN A 38 7.41 1.14 -6.05
N LEU A 39 7.70 2.45 -6.05
CA LEU A 39 8.92 3.01 -6.63
C LEU A 39 10.17 2.54 -5.88
N LEU A 40 10.15 2.56 -4.54
CA LEU A 40 11.26 2.06 -3.74
C LEU A 40 11.53 0.57 -4.02
N THR A 41 10.48 -0.24 -4.11
CA THR A 41 10.59 -1.66 -4.45
C THR A 41 11.21 -1.84 -5.83
N ILE A 42 10.77 -1.07 -6.83
CA ILE A 42 11.35 -1.09 -8.18
C ILE A 42 12.85 -0.77 -8.12
N VAL A 43 13.25 0.29 -7.41
CA VAL A 43 14.67 0.67 -7.26
C VAL A 43 15.48 -0.43 -6.60
N LEU A 44 14.95 -1.08 -5.57
CA LEU A 44 15.61 -2.21 -4.90
C LEU A 44 15.66 -3.48 -5.76
N CYS A 45 14.75 -3.63 -6.74
CA CYS A 45 14.78 -4.74 -7.70
C CYS A 45 15.80 -4.52 -8.83
N ILE A 46 16.17 -3.28 -9.15
CA ILE A 46 17.12 -2.98 -10.24
C ILE A 46 18.47 -3.71 -10.05
N PRO A 47 19.10 -3.70 -8.86
CA PRO A 47 20.33 -4.46 -8.61
C PRO A 47 20.18 -5.98 -8.74
N LEU A 48 18.96 -6.52 -8.69
CA LEU A 48 18.68 -7.94 -8.88
C LEU A 48 18.57 -8.33 -10.35
N LEU A 49 18.56 -7.36 -11.27
CA LEU A 49 18.54 -7.62 -12.72
C LEU A 49 19.95 -7.92 -13.22
N ASP A 50 20.07 -8.92 -14.09
CA ASP A 50 21.33 -9.25 -14.76
C ASP A 50 21.77 -8.12 -15.70
N ASP A 51 23.07 -8.01 -15.94
CA ASP A 51 23.71 -7.17 -16.97
C ASP A 51 23.09 -7.39 -18.38
N GLN A 52 22.57 -8.59 -18.62
CA GLN A 52 21.81 -8.94 -19.83
C GLN A 52 20.52 -8.13 -19.99
N ALA A 53 19.86 -7.76 -18.88
CA ALA A 53 18.66 -6.93 -18.91
C ALA A 53 18.96 -5.51 -19.42
N PHE A 54 20.21 -5.06 -19.34
CA PHE A 54 20.69 -3.76 -19.84
C PHE A 54 21.35 -3.85 -21.23
N GLY A 55 21.14 -4.94 -21.96
CA GLY A 55 21.55 -5.05 -23.37
C GLY A 55 22.96 -5.63 -23.61
N LYS A 56 23.66 -6.13 -22.59
CA LYS A 56 24.90 -6.89 -22.81
C LYS A 56 24.59 -8.30 -23.32
N LYS A 57 25.27 -8.74 -24.39
CA LYS A 57 25.08 -10.07 -24.99
C LYS A 57 25.51 -11.17 -24.02
N GLY A 58 24.53 -11.84 -23.42
CA GLY A 58 24.73 -13.01 -22.56
C GLY A 58 25.10 -14.29 -23.31
N ARG A 59 25.64 -15.25 -22.55
CA ARG A 59 26.08 -16.59 -23.01
C ARG A 59 24.87 -17.39 -23.52
N LYS A 60 24.98 -18.01 -24.70
CA LYS A 60 23.87 -18.71 -25.38
C LYS A 60 23.33 -19.87 -24.52
N ARG A 61 22.01 -19.82 -24.24
CA ARG A 61 21.23 -20.88 -23.56
C ARG A 61 21.40 -22.21 -24.29
N THR A 62 21.61 -23.32 -23.58
CA THR A 62 21.54 -24.65 -24.18
C THR A 62 20.09 -24.97 -24.56
N ARG A 63 19.86 -25.49 -25.77
CA ARG A 63 18.51 -25.61 -26.38
C ARG A 63 17.52 -26.46 -25.56
N SER A 64 18.02 -27.42 -24.77
CA SER A 64 17.21 -28.34 -23.96
C SER A 64 16.76 -27.73 -22.62
N THR A 65 17.63 -26.99 -21.92
CA THR A 65 17.31 -26.32 -20.64
C THR A 65 16.34 -25.15 -20.84
N GLY A 66 16.43 -24.46 -21.99
CA GLY A 66 15.49 -23.40 -22.36
C GLY A 66 14.06 -23.91 -22.58
N LEU A 67 13.87 -25.09 -23.18
CA LEU A 67 12.54 -25.63 -23.45
C LEU A 67 11.82 -26.04 -22.15
N LEU A 68 12.50 -26.77 -21.27
CA LEU A 68 11.95 -27.19 -19.98
C LEU A 68 11.62 -25.99 -19.09
N SER A 69 12.50 -25.00 -19.05
CA SER A 69 12.26 -23.75 -18.32
C SER A 69 11.04 -23.01 -18.83
N ASN A 70 10.87 -22.88 -20.15
CA ASN A 70 9.73 -22.19 -20.73
C ASN A 70 8.42 -22.97 -20.49
N ILE A 71 8.44 -24.30 -20.56
CA ILE A 71 7.28 -25.14 -20.23
C ILE A 71 6.89 -24.93 -18.76
N PHE A 72 7.85 -24.98 -17.84
CA PHE A 72 7.60 -24.75 -16.42
C PHE A 72 7.00 -23.36 -16.16
N GLU A 73 7.52 -22.33 -16.83
CA GLU A 73 7.00 -20.97 -16.76
C GLU A 73 5.54 -20.89 -17.24
N ILE A 74 5.24 -21.43 -18.42
CA ILE A 74 3.87 -21.47 -18.98
C ILE A 74 2.93 -22.22 -18.04
N VAL A 75 3.32 -23.39 -17.54
CA VAL A 75 2.52 -24.19 -16.61
C VAL A 75 2.24 -23.40 -15.34
N THR A 76 3.24 -22.70 -14.80
CA THR A 76 3.10 -21.87 -13.60
C THR A 76 2.14 -20.71 -13.83
N ILE A 77 2.28 -19.98 -14.94
CA ILE A 77 1.39 -18.87 -15.30
C ILE A 77 -0.04 -19.38 -15.48
N CYS A 78 -0.24 -20.48 -16.22
CA CYS A 78 -1.55 -21.11 -16.41
C CYS A 78 -2.16 -21.56 -15.09
N TYR A 79 -1.35 -22.13 -14.18
CA TYR A 79 -1.81 -22.55 -12.86
C TYR A 79 -2.24 -21.35 -11.98
N ILE A 80 -1.44 -20.28 -11.95
CA ILE A 80 -1.78 -19.03 -11.25
C ILE A 80 -3.05 -18.43 -11.84
N GLY A 81 -3.17 -18.37 -13.16
CA GLY A 81 -4.36 -17.90 -13.86
C GLY A 81 -5.60 -18.72 -13.50
N TYR A 82 -5.51 -20.05 -13.53
CA TYR A 82 -6.59 -20.95 -13.12
C TYR A 82 -6.98 -20.78 -11.65
N LYS A 83 -6.00 -20.70 -10.75
CA LYS A 83 -6.25 -20.46 -9.32
C LYS A 83 -6.89 -19.11 -9.09
N THR A 84 -6.44 -18.06 -9.77
CA THR A 84 -7.04 -16.73 -9.71
C THR A 84 -8.50 -16.78 -10.18
N TRP A 85 -8.76 -17.41 -11.33
CA TRP A 85 -10.12 -17.60 -11.84
C TRP A 85 -11.02 -18.29 -10.82
N LYS A 86 -10.54 -19.38 -10.21
CA LYS A 86 -11.31 -20.19 -9.26
C LYS A 86 -11.50 -19.49 -7.90
N LEU A 87 -10.45 -18.90 -7.33
CA LEU A 87 -10.47 -18.27 -6.01
C LEU A 87 -11.23 -16.94 -6.01
N PHE A 88 -11.27 -16.24 -7.14
CA PHE A 88 -11.95 -14.96 -7.29
C PHE A 88 -13.23 -15.02 -8.14
N SER A 89 -13.75 -16.24 -8.38
CA SER A 89 -14.99 -16.51 -9.10
C SER A 89 -15.19 -15.59 -10.31
N LEU A 90 -14.18 -15.54 -11.19
CA LEU A 90 -14.19 -14.60 -12.31
C LEU A 90 -15.28 -14.99 -13.31
N GLN A 91 -16.28 -14.12 -13.46
CA GLN A 91 -17.37 -14.28 -14.40
C GLN A 91 -17.28 -13.18 -15.46
N VAL A 92 -17.09 -13.59 -16.71
CA VAL A 92 -17.11 -12.68 -17.86
C VAL A 92 -18.51 -12.69 -18.44
N VAL A 93 -19.27 -11.62 -18.20
CA VAL A 93 -20.61 -11.44 -18.76
C VAL A 93 -20.46 -10.63 -20.05
N THR A 94 -20.76 -11.25 -21.20
CA THR A 94 -20.57 -10.66 -22.52
C THR A 94 -21.82 -9.99 -23.11
N SER A 95 -23.02 -10.31 -22.62
CA SER A 95 -24.27 -9.70 -23.07
C SER A 95 -25.15 -9.34 -21.86
N PRO A 96 -25.76 -8.12 -21.80
CA PRO A 96 -25.83 -7.07 -22.83
C PRO A 96 -24.68 -6.02 -22.81
N ASN A 97 -23.79 -6.02 -21.81
CA ASN A 97 -22.58 -5.19 -21.77
C ASN A 97 -21.42 -6.06 -21.23
N PHE A 98 -20.21 -5.88 -21.78
CA PHE A 98 -19.00 -6.53 -21.25
C PHE A 98 -18.78 -6.11 -19.80
N SER A 99 -18.91 -7.05 -18.86
CA SER A 99 -18.58 -6.82 -17.45
C SER A 99 -17.85 -8.03 -16.89
N ILE A 100 -16.80 -7.75 -16.12
CA ILE A 100 -16.05 -8.75 -15.38
C ILE A 100 -16.53 -8.64 -13.93
N LYS A 101 -17.22 -9.68 -13.45
CA LYS A 101 -17.59 -9.80 -12.04
C LYS A 101 -16.57 -10.69 -11.34
N SER A 102 -16.22 -10.32 -10.13
CA SER A 102 -15.28 -11.05 -9.29
C SER A 102 -15.80 -11.05 -7.86
N GLU A 103 -15.82 -12.23 -7.25
CA GLU A 103 -16.21 -12.43 -5.87
C GLU A 103 -15.24 -13.38 -5.20
N ILE A 104 -14.91 -13.12 -3.94
CA ILE A 104 -14.02 -13.99 -3.18
C ILE A 104 -14.76 -15.32 -2.92
N ALA A 105 -14.24 -16.41 -3.50
CA ALA A 105 -14.86 -17.74 -3.47
C ALA A 105 -14.40 -18.60 -2.27
N PHE A 106 -13.85 -17.97 -1.24
CA PHE A 106 -13.36 -18.62 -0.03
C PHE A 106 -13.75 -17.80 1.21
N SER A 107 -13.97 -18.49 2.31
CA SER A 107 -14.25 -17.88 3.61
C SER A 107 -12.97 -17.40 4.30
N SER A 108 -13.13 -16.47 5.25
CA SER A 108 -12.01 -16.02 6.09
C SER A 108 -11.35 -17.18 6.85
N LYS A 109 -12.12 -18.22 7.22
CA LYS A 109 -11.59 -19.39 7.94
C LYS A 109 -10.76 -20.29 7.03
N GLU A 110 -11.22 -20.52 5.80
CA GLU A 110 -10.48 -21.30 4.81
C GLU A 110 -9.16 -20.61 4.42
N PHE A 111 -9.18 -19.28 4.31
CA PHE A 111 -7.96 -18.51 4.07
C PHE A 111 -6.97 -18.60 5.22
N ASP A 112 -7.44 -18.46 6.46
CA ASP A 112 -6.62 -18.58 7.66
C ASP A 112 -6.00 -19.99 7.78
N HIS A 113 -6.80 -21.03 7.52
CA HIS A 113 -6.30 -22.41 7.50
C HIS A 113 -5.27 -22.66 6.39
N TRP A 114 -5.46 -22.08 5.21
CA TRP A 114 -4.47 -22.15 4.14
C TRP A 114 -3.16 -21.45 4.53
N LEU A 115 -3.24 -20.30 5.19
CA LEU A 115 -2.08 -19.57 5.71
C LEU A 115 -1.33 -20.38 6.77
N GLU A 116 -2.05 -21.01 7.70
CA GLU A 116 -1.51 -21.91 8.71
C GLU A 116 -0.64 -23.01 8.09
N GLN A 117 -1.06 -23.56 6.95
CA GLN A 117 -0.31 -24.58 6.22
C GLN A 117 0.87 -24.02 5.44
N ILE A 118 0.67 -22.94 4.66
CA ILE A 118 1.67 -22.48 3.68
C ILE A 118 2.82 -21.66 4.29
N VAL A 119 2.56 -20.94 5.38
CA VAL A 119 3.58 -20.10 6.03
C VAL A 119 4.77 -20.92 6.54
N PRO A 120 4.60 -22.05 7.26
CA PRO A 120 5.71 -22.93 7.65
C PRO A 120 6.55 -23.38 6.45
N TRP A 121 5.89 -23.85 5.38
CA TRP A 121 6.58 -24.29 4.16
C TRP A 121 7.38 -23.16 3.51
N THR A 122 6.85 -21.95 3.51
CA THR A 122 7.52 -20.78 2.94
C THR A 122 8.79 -20.44 3.73
N ILE A 123 8.75 -20.53 5.06
CA ILE A 123 9.92 -20.35 5.93
C ILE A 123 10.98 -21.42 5.64
N ILE A 124 10.56 -22.69 5.55
CA ILE A 124 11.47 -23.81 5.24
C ILE A 124 12.13 -23.61 3.88
N ILE A 125 11.36 -23.28 2.84
CA ILE A 125 11.88 -23.02 1.49
C ILE A 125 12.89 -21.86 1.53
N GLY A 126 12.60 -20.78 2.25
CA GLY A 126 13.52 -19.65 2.43
C GLY A 126 14.83 -20.06 3.11
N CYS A 127 14.76 -20.82 4.21
CA CYS A 127 15.93 -21.30 4.94
C CYS A 127 16.77 -22.27 4.11
N VAL A 128 16.14 -23.23 3.43
CA VAL A 128 16.82 -24.21 2.57
C VAL A 128 17.48 -23.52 1.38
N SER A 129 16.79 -22.58 0.74
CA SER A 129 17.31 -21.79 -0.38
C SER A 129 18.56 -21.00 0.04
N LEU A 130 18.48 -20.28 1.17
CA LEU A 130 19.62 -19.53 1.68
C LEU A 130 20.79 -20.45 2.07
N GLY A 131 20.50 -21.55 2.78
CA GLY A 131 21.52 -22.51 3.17
C GLY A 131 22.24 -23.13 1.97
N TYR A 132 21.49 -23.43 0.90
CA TYR A 132 22.03 -23.95 -0.35
C TYR A 132 22.95 -22.93 -1.04
N GLU A 133 22.53 -21.66 -1.13
CA GLU A 133 23.34 -20.60 -1.76
C GLU A 133 24.62 -20.30 -0.99
N VAL A 134 24.55 -20.26 0.35
CA VAL A 134 25.74 -20.10 1.19
C VAL A 134 26.70 -21.27 1.00
N LEU A 135 26.19 -22.51 0.98
CA LEU A 135 27.02 -23.70 0.75
C LEU A 135 27.70 -23.67 -0.61
N LEU A 136 26.95 -23.38 -1.68
CA LEU A 136 27.51 -23.27 -3.03
C LEU A 136 28.56 -22.16 -3.10
N SER A 137 28.31 -21.00 -2.50
CA SER A 137 29.23 -19.87 -2.51
C SER A 137 30.56 -20.22 -1.83
N VAL A 138 30.50 -20.95 -0.70
CA VAL A 138 31.70 -21.46 -0.01
C VAL A 138 32.44 -22.47 -0.88
N LEU A 139 31.75 -23.43 -1.49
CA LEU A 139 32.37 -24.42 -2.37
C LEU A 139 33.07 -23.77 -3.58
N ARG A 140 32.46 -22.74 -4.18
CA ARG A 140 33.05 -21.99 -5.29
C ARG A 140 34.34 -21.27 -4.90
N CYS A 141 34.45 -20.78 -3.65
CA CYS A 141 35.67 -20.15 -3.17
C CYS A 141 36.87 -21.12 -3.21
N PHE A 142 36.66 -22.41 -2.97
CA PHE A 142 37.74 -23.41 -2.97
C PHE A 142 38.06 -23.98 -4.36
N ILE A 143 37.07 -24.06 -5.24
CA ILE A 143 37.19 -24.62 -6.60
C ILE A 143 37.83 -23.62 -7.59
N SER A 144 37.75 -22.31 -7.32
CA SER A 144 38.34 -21.27 -8.20
C SER A 144 39.83 -21.47 -8.49
N ASP A 145 40.30 -21.14 -9.71
CA ASP A 145 41.72 -21.19 -10.12
C ASP A 145 42.59 -20.05 -9.54
N SER A 146 42.15 -19.44 -8.44
CA SER A 146 42.83 -18.32 -7.79
C SER A 146 43.97 -18.76 -6.86
N SER A 147 44.90 -17.85 -6.56
CA SER A 147 45.94 -18.09 -5.53
C SER A 147 45.33 -18.44 -4.16
N VAL A 148 46.05 -19.18 -3.32
CA VAL A 148 45.60 -19.59 -1.97
C VAL A 148 45.15 -18.38 -1.12
N VAL A 149 45.87 -17.26 -1.19
CA VAL A 149 45.51 -16.02 -0.48
C VAL A 149 44.12 -15.52 -0.89
N TRP A 150 43.85 -15.47 -2.19
CA TRP A 150 42.54 -15.05 -2.72
C TRP A 150 41.41 -16.04 -2.41
N LYS A 151 41.71 -17.35 -2.33
CA LYS A 151 40.74 -18.35 -1.88
C LYS A 151 40.34 -18.13 -0.41
N VAL A 152 41.34 -17.94 0.46
CA VAL A 152 41.11 -17.67 1.89
C VAL A 152 40.34 -16.36 2.07
N TRP A 153 40.76 -15.29 1.37
CA TRP A 153 40.07 -13.99 1.43
C TRP A 153 38.61 -14.08 0.97
N SER A 154 38.35 -14.73 -0.17
CA SER A 154 37.00 -14.94 -0.68
C SER A 154 36.15 -15.78 0.29
N ALA A 155 36.73 -16.81 0.91
CA ALA A 155 36.04 -17.64 1.89
C ALA A 155 35.66 -16.84 3.15
N VAL A 156 36.55 -15.97 3.64
CA VAL A 156 36.27 -15.07 4.78
C VAL A 156 35.14 -14.11 4.43
N LEU A 157 35.19 -13.45 3.26
CA LEU A 157 34.12 -12.56 2.81
C LEU A 157 32.79 -13.30 2.66
N CYS A 158 32.80 -14.49 2.04
CA CYS A 158 31.62 -15.34 1.89
C CYS A 158 31.02 -15.71 3.25
N LEU A 159 31.85 -16.02 4.24
CA LEU A 159 31.39 -16.32 5.60
C LEU A 159 30.74 -15.08 6.24
N VAL A 160 31.37 -13.91 6.15
CA VAL A 160 30.84 -12.65 6.71
C VAL A 160 29.48 -12.32 6.09
N PHE A 161 29.38 -12.31 4.76
CA PHE A 161 28.11 -12.02 4.08
C PHE A 161 27.06 -13.12 4.30
N GLY A 162 27.48 -14.39 4.41
CA GLY A 162 26.59 -15.49 4.78
C GLY A 162 25.97 -15.30 6.16
N VAL A 163 26.78 -14.93 7.17
CA VAL A 163 26.30 -14.61 8.51
C VAL A 163 25.33 -13.44 8.49
N VAL A 164 25.66 -12.36 7.76
CA VAL A 164 24.76 -11.20 7.61
C VAL A 164 23.44 -11.61 6.95
N ALA A 165 23.48 -12.41 5.88
CA ALA A 165 22.27 -12.86 5.19
C ALA A 165 21.38 -13.74 6.09
N VAL A 166 21.98 -14.65 6.87
CA VAL A 166 21.25 -15.47 7.85
C VAL A 166 20.64 -14.59 8.94
N ALA A 167 21.40 -13.65 9.49
CA ALA A 167 20.91 -12.72 10.49
C ALA A 167 19.72 -11.89 9.95
N MET A 168 19.85 -11.36 8.72
CA MET A 168 18.80 -10.62 8.03
C MET A 168 17.54 -11.48 7.81
N LEU A 169 17.69 -12.73 7.36
CA LEU A 169 16.58 -13.65 7.21
C LEU A 169 15.88 -13.86 8.56
N CYS A 170 16.63 -14.21 9.61
CA CYS A 170 16.10 -14.45 10.94
C CYS A 170 15.27 -13.27 11.46
N ILE A 171 15.83 -12.05 11.47
CA ILE A 171 15.08 -10.88 11.96
C ILE A 171 13.88 -10.53 11.06
N SER A 172 13.92 -10.87 9.77
CA SER A 172 12.81 -10.65 8.84
C SER A 172 11.65 -11.63 9.02
N LEU A 173 11.89 -12.80 9.61
CA LEU A 173 10.85 -13.80 9.89
C LEU A 173 9.79 -13.29 10.88
N VAL A 174 10.18 -12.40 11.80
CA VAL A 174 9.26 -11.81 12.78
C VAL A 174 8.19 -10.94 12.09
N PRO A 175 8.53 -9.85 11.38
CA PRO A 175 7.53 -9.05 10.68
C PRO A 175 6.81 -9.82 9.56
N PHE A 176 7.47 -10.82 8.94
CA PHE A 176 6.82 -11.72 7.97
C PHE A 176 5.69 -12.53 8.63
N THR A 177 5.98 -13.27 9.71
CA THR A 177 4.97 -14.10 10.38
C THR A 177 3.88 -13.25 11.03
N THR A 178 4.24 -12.21 11.78
CA THR A 178 3.25 -11.31 12.40
C THR A 178 2.37 -10.60 11.36
N GLY A 179 2.93 -10.35 10.16
CA GLY A 179 2.26 -9.65 9.07
C GLY A 179 1.35 -10.51 8.20
N VAL A 180 1.75 -11.75 7.93
CA VAL A 180 1.03 -12.68 7.06
C VAL A 180 0.05 -13.54 7.86
N HIS A 181 0.52 -14.19 8.93
CA HIS A 181 -0.29 -15.05 9.78
C HIS A 181 0.26 -15.05 11.21
N ARG A 182 -0.29 -14.15 12.03
CA ARG A 182 0.20 -13.89 13.40
C ARG A 182 0.37 -15.15 14.26
N PRO A 183 -0.53 -16.16 14.24
CA PRO A 183 -0.34 -17.39 15.01
C PRO A 183 0.94 -18.16 14.65
N SER A 184 1.40 -18.11 13.40
CA SER A 184 2.63 -18.77 12.95
C SER A 184 3.90 -18.19 13.56
N GLN A 185 3.85 -17.03 14.22
CA GLN A 185 5.01 -16.50 14.96
C GLN A 185 5.48 -17.46 16.05
N LYS A 186 4.58 -18.30 16.60
CA LYS A 186 4.93 -19.34 17.58
C LYS A 186 5.88 -20.41 17.05
N LEU A 187 6.01 -20.54 15.73
CA LEU A 187 6.94 -21.46 15.08
C LEU A 187 8.38 -20.97 15.15
N LEU A 188 8.59 -19.68 15.43
CA LEU A 188 9.92 -19.09 15.49
C LEU A 188 10.55 -19.36 16.87
N PRO A 189 11.84 -19.75 16.93
CA PRO A 189 12.60 -19.77 18.16
C PRO A 189 12.53 -18.41 18.89
N SER A 190 12.44 -18.44 20.21
CA SER A 190 12.36 -17.23 21.05
C SER A 190 13.56 -16.30 20.86
N ASP A 191 14.73 -16.85 20.55
CA ASP A 191 15.95 -16.10 20.24
C ASP A 191 15.79 -15.18 19.03
N ILE A 192 15.09 -15.62 17.98
CA ILE A 192 14.86 -14.81 16.78
C ILE A 192 14.04 -13.56 17.13
N THR A 193 12.99 -13.73 17.94
CA THR A 193 12.16 -12.61 18.40
C THR A 193 12.98 -11.66 19.28
N ARG A 194 13.79 -12.19 20.20
CA ARG A 194 14.68 -11.39 21.05
C ARG A 194 15.71 -10.59 20.26
N ILE A 195 16.28 -11.16 19.20
CA ILE A 195 17.23 -10.47 18.33
C ILE A 195 16.53 -9.38 17.53
N HIS A 196 15.34 -9.65 16.98
CA HIS A 196 14.52 -8.64 16.31
C HIS A 196 14.17 -7.47 17.24
N ASP A 197 13.76 -7.76 18.48
CA ASP A 197 13.43 -6.72 19.46
C ASP A 197 14.61 -5.81 19.80
N LYS A 198 15.83 -6.35 19.81
CA LYS A 198 17.06 -5.58 20.02
C LYS A 198 17.45 -4.74 18.81
N THR A 199 17.05 -5.15 17.60
CA THR A 199 17.43 -4.46 16.36
C THR A 199 16.31 -3.59 15.77
N LYS A 200 15.10 -3.63 16.33
CA LYS A 200 13.92 -2.93 15.80
C LYS A 200 14.09 -1.42 15.65
N GLU A 201 14.83 -0.77 16.56
CA GLU A 201 15.05 0.69 16.54
C GLU A 201 15.92 1.12 15.35
N PHE A 202 16.71 0.20 14.77
CA PHE A 202 17.47 0.46 13.55
C PHE A 202 16.62 0.32 12.28
N HIS A 203 15.36 -0.10 12.40
CA HIS A 203 14.42 -0.30 11.29
C HIS A 203 14.92 -1.23 10.17
N ILE A 204 15.88 -2.11 10.46
CA ILE A 204 16.52 -3.03 9.50
C ILE A 204 15.51 -4.04 8.93
N ALA A 205 14.62 -4.57 9.76
CA ALA A 205 13.54 -5.49 9.36
C ALA A 205 12.22 -5.03 9.98
N SER A 206 11.43 -4.29 9.19
CA SER A 206 10.17 -3.69 9.62
C SER A 206 9.00 -4.23 8.81
N SER A 207 7.85 -4.28 9.45
CA SER A 207 6.58 -4.54 8.77
C SER A 207 6.11 -3.25 8.09
N TYR A 208 6.29 -3.14 6.78
CA TYR A 208 5.78 -1.99 6.01
C TYR A 208 4.33 -2.22 5.59
N GLY A 209 3.42 -1.37 6.07
CA GLY A 209 2.00 -1.46 5.73
C GLY A 209 1.16 -0.44 6.50
N LEU A 210 1.20 0.83 6.07
CA LEU A 210 0.42 1.91 6.70
C LEU A 210 -1.09 1.62 6.66
N PHE A 211 -1.56 0.83 5.68
CA PHE A 211 -2.97 0.50 5.47
C PHE A 211 -3.20 -1.01 5.23
N ARG A 212 -2.83 -1.83 6.21
CA ARG A 212 -3.11 -3.29 6.17
C ARG A 212 -4.59 -3.64 6.10
N ARG A 213 -5.46 -2.74 6.55
CA ARG A 213 -6.91 -2.82 6.38
C ARG A 213 -7.37 -1.58 5.63
N MET A 214 -7.82 -1.77 4.40
CA MET A 214 -8.42 -0.69 3.64
C MET A 214 -9.74 -0.27 4.28
N THR A 215 -9.94 1.04 4.44
CA THR A 215 -11.21 1.60 4.91
C THR A 215 -12.20 1.68 3.76
N GLY A 216 -13.50 1.74 4.07
CA GLY A 216 -14.54 1.90 3.04
C GLY A 216 -15.32 0.63 2.73
N VAL A 217 -15.07 -0.47 3.45
CA VAL A 217 -15.99 -1.61 3.49
C VAL A 217 -17.33 -1.12 4.01
N GLY A 218 -18.37 -1.17 3.18
CA GLY A 218 -19.68 -0.58 3.49
C GLY A 218 -19.78 0.92 3.21
N GLY A 219 -18.92 1.48 2.35
CA GLY A 219 -18.98 2.85 1.83
C GLY A 219 -17.81 3.71 2.31
N ARG A 220 -17.30 4.59 1.43
CA ARG A 220 -16.18 5.49 1.72
C ARG A 220 -16.64 6.62 2.66
N PRO A 221 -16.10 6.73 3.89
CA PRO A 221 -16.48 7.80 4.80
C PRO A 221 -15.90 9.13 4.31
N GLU A 222 -16.72 10.17 4.30
CA GLU A 222 -16.36 11.51 3.87
C GLU A 222 -17.00 12.56 4.78
N VAL A 223 -16.18 13.46 5.32
CA VAL A 223 -16.65 14.65 6.03
C VAL A 223 -17.01 15.72 5.00
N ILE A 224 -18.23 16.23 5.10
CA ILE A 224 -18.76 17.32 4.27
C ILE A 224 -18.95 18.55 5.15
N VAL A 225 -18.25 19.63 4.81
CA VAL A 225 -18.29 20.90 5.53
C VAL A 225 -19.34 21.79 4.88
N GLU A 226 -20.25 22.31 5.70
CA GLU A 226 -21.36 23.15 5.25
C GLU A 226 -21.33 24.49 5.97
N GLY A 227 -21.51 25.59 5.22
CA GLY A 227 -21.69 26.93 5.76
C GLY A 227 -23.13 27.42 5.63
N SER A 228 -23.55 28.33 6.50
CA SER A 228 -24.83 29.05 6.38
C SER A 228 -24.79 30.41 7.09
N ASN A 229 -25.66 31.33 6.65
CA ASN A 229 -25.96 32.58 7.34
C ASN A 229 -27.15 32.49 8.32
N SER A 230 -27.77 31.32 8.43
CA SER A 230 -28.87 31.01 9.34
C SER A 230 -28.67 29.63 9.98
N MET A 231 -29.05 29.49 11.25
CA MET A 231 -28.91 28.21 11.97
C MET A 231 -29.81 27.09 11.40
N GLN A 232 -30.97 27.43 10.83
CA GLN A 232 -31.98 26.43 10.46
C GLN A 232 -31.96 26.03 8.98
N LYS A 233 -31.56 26.92 8.08
CA LYS A 233 -31.67 26.73 6.62
C LYS A 233 -30.51 27.34 5.86
N GLY A 234 -30.41 27.04 4.58
CA GLY A 234 -29.43 27.65 3.67
C GLY A 234 -28.02 27.08 3.78
N TRP A 235 -27.89 25.85 4.30
CA TRP A 235 -26.62 25.13 4.36
C TRP A 235 -26.11 24.83 2.95
N LYS A 236 -24.90 25.29 2.64
CA LYS A 236 -24.22 25.07 1.36
C LYS A 236 -22.88 24.39 1.61
N GLU A 237 -22.55 23.41 0.78
CA GLU A 237 -21.34 22.61 0.90
C GLU A 237 -20.12 23.35 0.34
N TYR A 238 -19.01 23.31 1.08
CA TYR A 238 -17.69 23.60 0.52
C TYR A 238 -17.21 22.40 -0.29
N GLU A 239 -16.86 22.60 -1.56
CA GLU A 239 -16.29 21.52 -2.38
C GLU A 239 -14.77 21.53 -2.34
N PHE A 240 -14.17 20.35 -2.19
CA PHE A 240 -12.71 20.17 -2.15
C PHE A 240 -12.17 19.73 -3.53
N LEU A 241 -10.87 19.89 -3.74
CA LEU A 241 -10.26 19.73 -5.08
C LEU A 241 -10.13 18.28 -5.53
N TYR A 242 -9.95 17.31 -4.64
CA TYR A 242 -9.51 15.97 -5.01
C TYR A 242 -10.22 14.83 -4.26
N LYS A 243 -11.06 15.11 -3.26
CA LYS A 243 -11.92 14.11 -2.59
C LYS A 243 -13.36 14.08 -3.15
N PRO A 244 -14.12 13.00 -2.91
CA PRO A 244 -15.55 12.97 -3.21
C PRO A 244 -16.30 14.09 -2.48
N GLY A 245 -17.29 14.67 -3.16
CA GLY A 245 -18.16 15.72 -2.64
C GLY A 245 -19.42 15.75 -3.48
N ASN A 246 -19.40 16.55 -4.54
CA ASN A 246 -20.45 16.59 -5.55
C ASN A 246 -20.72 15.20 -6.17
N LEU A 247 -21.99 14.79 -6.21
CA LEU A 247 -22.40 13.46 -6.66
C LEU A 247 -22.17 13.24 -8.17
N SER A 248 -22.19 14.31 -8.96
CA SER A 248 -22.00 14.26 -10.42
C SER A 248 -20.53 14.38 -10.83
N ARG A 249 -19.62 14.60 -9.88
CA ARG A 249 -18.20 14.81 -10.18
C ARG A 249 -17.42 13.49 -10.16
N LYS A 250 -16.69 13.23 -11.25
CA LYS A 250 -15.66 12.18 -11.29
C LYS A 250 -14.40 12.63 -10.56
N LEU A 251 -13.70 11.70 -9.91
CA LEU A 251 -12.41 12.00 -9.30
C LEU A 251 -11.33 12.16 -10.38
N PRO A 252 -10.43 13.16 -10.24
CA PRO A 252 -9.28 13.29 -11.13
C PRO A 252 -8.19 12.27 -10.79
N ILE A 253 -7.32 11.98 -11.77
CA ILE A 253 -6.03 11.32 -11.52
C ILE A 253 -5.08 12.40 -11.01
N VAL A 254 -4.58 12.25 -9.78
CA VAL A 254 -3.77 13.28 -9.12
C VAL A 254 -2.28 12.95 -9.09
N ALA A 255 -1.89 11.69 -9.33
CA ALA A 255 -0.47 11.32 -9.33
C ALA A 255 0.31 12.13 -10.37
N PRO A 256 1.51 12.67 -10.05
CA PRO A 256 2.29 12.47 -8.82
C PRO A 256 1.99 13.48 -7.68
N HIS A 257 1.05 14.41 -7.88
CA HIS A 257 0.64 15.36 -6.84
C HIS A 257 -0.03 14.62 -5.66
N GLN A 258 0.31 15.04 -4.44
CA GLN A 258 -0.24 14.48 -3.19
C GLN A 258 -1.13 15.52 -2.52
N PRO A 259 -2.46 15.51 -2.75
CA PRO A 259 -3.36 16.53 -2.24
C PRO A 259 -3.49 16.43 -0.72
N ARG A 260 -2.67 17.20 0.00
CA ARG A 260 -2.48 17.07 1.45
C ARG A 260 -3.77 17.32 2.22
N LEU A 261 -4.54 18.36 1.87
CA LEU A 261 -5.78 18.70 2.56
C LEU A 261 -6.84 17.60 2.37
N ASP A 262 -7.14 17.22 1.13
CA ASP A 262 -8.12 16.16 0.81
C ASP A 262 -7.76 14.81 1.42
N TRP A 263 -6.46 14.49 1.47
CA TRP A 263 -5.94 13.29 2.13
C TRP A 263 -6.13 13.34 3.64
N GLN A 264 -5.86 14.49 4.28
CA GLN A 264 -6.13 14.69 5.70
C GLN A 264 -7.63 14.64 6.00
N MET A 265 -8.49 15.17 5.12
CA MET A 265 -9.95 15.07 5.25
C MET A 265 -10.44 13.61 5.25
N TRP A 266 -9.83 12.75 4.42
CA TRP A 266 -10.13 11.30 4.46
C TRP A 266 -9.75 10.68 5.82
N PHE A 267 -8.59 11.03 6.38
CA PHE A 267 -8.21 10.58 7.73
C PHE A 267 -9.16 11.10 8.82
N ALA A 268 -9.55 12.37 8.76
CA ALA A 268 -10.48 12.96 9.71
C ALA A 268 -11.82 12.20 9.73
N ALA A 269 -12.29 11.73 8.58
CA ALA A 269 -13.52 10.95 8.44
C ALA A 269 -13.47 9.56 9.13
N LEU A 270 -12.28 9.05 9.45
CA LEU A 270 -12.10 7.78 10.16
C LEU A 270 -12.16 7.91 11.68
N GLY A 271 -12.13 9.15 12.20
CA GLY A 271 -12.12 9.44 13.63
C GLY A 271 -13.16 10.49 14.01
N ASN A 272 -12.85 11.26 15.03
CA ASN A 272 -13.69 12.36 15.53
C ASN A 272 -12.93 13.69 15.46
N TYR A 273 -13.65 14.81 15.35
CA TYR A 273 -13.05 16.13 15.17
C TYR A 273 -12.16 16.55 16.34
N GLN A 274 -12.41 16.08 17.58
CA GLN A 274 -11.58 16.42 18.75
C GLN A 274 -10.14 15.90 18.63
N HIS A 275 -9.92 14.83 17.84
CA HIS A 275 -8.58 14.30 17.55
C HIS A 275 -7.96 14.92 16.29
N ASN A 276 -8.64 15.87 15.65
CA ASN A 276 -8.22 16.52 14.42
C ASN A 276 -8.19 18.05 14.61
N PRO A 277 -7.27 18.59 15.43
CA PRO A 277 -7.22 20.03 15.73
C PRO A 277 -6.97 20.91 14.50
N TRP A 278 -6.27 20.37 13.48
CA TRP A 278 -6.10 21.04 12.19
C TRP A 278 -7.45 21.29 11.48
N PHE A 279 -8.41 20.36 11.59
CA PHE A 279 -9.73 20.46 10.97
C PHE A 279 -10.56 21.56 11.65
N VAL A 280 -10.54 21.60 12.98
CA VAL A 280 -11.21 22.65 13.76
C VAL A 280 -10.63 24.03 13.42
N THR A 281 -9.31 24.12 13.25
CA THR A 281 -8.64 25.35 12.84
C THR A 281 -9.02 25.76 11.42
N MET A 282 -9.09 24.82 10.48
CA MET A 282 -9.58 25.09 9.13
C MET A 282 -11.03 25.63 9.17
N VAL A 283 -11.91 25.05 9.98
CA VAL A 283 -13.30 25.54 10.15
C VAL A 283 -13.33 26.97 10.68
N TYR A 284 -12.50 27.30 11.68
CA TYR A 284 -12.39 28.69 12.15
C TYR A 284 -11.91 29.63 11.05
N ARG A 285 -10.89 29.22 10.29
CA ARG A 285 -10.36 30.03 9.18
C ARG A 285 -11.38 30.25 8.08
N LEU A 286 -12.25 29.28 7.80
CA LEU A 286 -13.41 29.44 6.91
C LEU A 286 -14.46 30.40 7.49
N LEU A 287 -14.75 30.33 8.79
CA LEU A 287 -15.65 31.28 9.50
C LEU A 287 -15.11 32.72 9.50
N THR A 288 -13.79 32.89 9.38
CA THR A 288 -13.14 34.21 9.31
C THR A 288 -12.75 34.62 7.89
N GLY A 289 -12.99 33.78 6.87
CA GLY A 289 -12.71 34.09 5.47
C GLY A 289 -11.22 34.24 5.11
N GLN A 290 -10.33 33.45 5.71
CA GLN A 290 -8.89 33.54 5.44
C GLN A 290 -8.55 33.03 4.03
N GLU A 291 -7.89 33.87 3.23
CA GLU A 291 -7.61 33.59 1.81
C GLU A 291 -6.79 32.32 1.61
N GLU A 292 -5.78 32.06 2.45
CA GLU A 292 -4.89 30.90 2.29
C GLU A 292 -5.61 29.56 2.50
N VAL A 293 -6.74 29.55 3.21
CA VAL A 293 -7.60 28.37 3.32
C VAL A 293 -8.59 28.29 2.17
N LEU A 294 -9.14 29.42 1.74
CA LEU A 294 -10.08 29.47 0.62
C LEU A 294 -9.44 29.03 -0.69
N GLU A 295 -8.16 29.32 -0.91
CA GLU A 295 -7.39 28.83 -2.08
C GLU A 295 -7.27 27.30 -2.15
N LEU A 296 -7.40 26.60 -1.02
CA LEU A 296 -7.38 25.14 -0.95
C LEU A 296 -8.76 24.50 -1.24
N ILE A 297 -9.80 25.32 -1.38
CA ILE A 297 -11.18 24.89 -1.62
C ILE A 297 -11.51 25.07 -3.11
N ALA A 298 -12.14 24.05 -3.71
CA ALA A 298 -12.50 24.08 -5.12
C ALA A 298 -13.69 25.01 -5.41
N ASN A 299 -14.69 25.02 -4.53
CA ASN A 299 -15.85 25.89 -4.63
C ASN A 299 -16.21 26.45 -3.24
N ASN A 300 -16.07 27.76 -3.09
CA ASN A 300 -16.54 28.50 -1.93
C ASN A 300 -17.97 29.03 -2.19
N PRO A 301 -19.01 28.54 -1.49
CA PRO A 301 -20.38 29.01 -1.67
C PRO A 301 -20.68 30.39 -1.07
N PHE A 302 -19.68 31.03 -0.45
CA PHE A 302 -19.75 32.33 0.23
C PHE A 302 -18.61 33.26 -0.27
N PRO A 303 -18.64 33.73 -1.53
CA PRO A 303 -17.56 34.52 -2.11
C PRO A 303 -17.48 35.95 -1.55
N ASP A 304 -18.61 36.56 -1.20
CA ASP A 304 -18.65 37.98 -0.81
C ASP A 304 -18.30 38.21 0.67
N ALA A 305 -18.68 37.28 1.55
CA ALA A 305 -18.44 37.35 2.99
C ALA A 305 -18.51 35.94 3.61
N PRO A 306 -17.68 35.64 4.63
CA PRO A 306 -17.69 34.33 5.27
C PRO A 306 -19.03 34.02 5.94
N PRO A 307 -19.42 32.74 6.04
CA PRO A 307 -20.70 32.36 6.63
C PRO A 307 -20.72 32.63 8.14
N LYS A 308 -21.90 32.92 8.70
CA LYS A 308 -22.07 33.09 10.15
C LYS A 308 -21.92 31.77 10.93
N TYR A 309 -22.25 30.65 10.29
CA TYR A 309 -22.26 29.33 10.91
C TYR A 309 -21.61 28.30 9.99
N ILE A 310 -20.84 27.38 10.57
CA ILE A 310 -20.33 26.19 9.89
C ILE A 310 -20.70 24.95 10.71
N ARG A 311 -21.00 23.85 10.02
CA ARG A 311 -21.13 22.52 10.60
C ARG A 311 -20.45 21.50 9.70
N ALA A 312 -20.30 20.26 10.17
CA ALA A 312 -19.83 19.18 9.31
C ALA A 312 -20.61 17.89 9.56
N LYS A 313 -20.82 17.13 8.49
CA LYS A 313 -21.56 15.87 8.49
C LYS A 313 -20.70 14.74 7.95
N LEU A 314 -20.87 13.56 8.51
CA LEU A 314 -20.24 12.34 8.01
C LEU A 314 -21.19 11.62 7.07
N TYR A 315 -20.74 11.39 5.84
CA TYR A 315 -21.45 10.60 4.84
C TYR A 315 -20.65 9.34 4.48
N HIS A 316 -21.34 8.29 4.09
CA HIS A 316 -20.74 7.18 3.34
C HIS A 316 -21.08 7.34 1.86
N TYR A 317 -20.04 7.40 1.03
CA TYR A 317 -20.13 7.45 -0.42
C TYR A 317 -19.99 6.07 -1.04
N TYR A 318 -20.76 5.82 -2.09
CA TYR A 318 -20.77 4.59 -2.87
C TYR A 318 -20.76 4.96 -4.35
N TYR A 319 -20.06 4.18 -5.17
CA TYR A 319 -20.22 4.30 -6.61
C TYR A 319 -21.66 3.98 -7.01
N THR A 320 -22.22 4.75 -7.92
CA THR A 320 -23.54 4.47 -8.49
C THR A 320 -23.51 3.13 -9.22
N SER A 321 -24.47 2.24 -8.93
CA SER A 321 -24.53 0.92 -9.57
C SER A 321 -24.81 1.04 -11.07
N SER A 322 -24.01 0.35 -11.90
CA SER A 322 -24.20 0.31 -13.36
C SER A 322 -25.48 -0.41 -13.79
N SER A 323 -26.12 -1.17 -12.90
CA SER A 323 -27.39 -1.86 -13.18
C SER A 323 -28.58 -0.92 -13.31
N GLN A 324 -28.45 0.33 -12.85
CA GLN A 324 -29.57 1.28 -12.82
C GLN A 324 -29.62 2.22 -14.03
N THR A 325 -28.51 2.52 -14.70
CA THR A 325 -28.49 3.38 -15.92
C THR A 325 -27.24 3.16 -16.76
N ARG A 326 -27.38 3.24 -18.10
CA ARG A 326 -26.27 3.09 -19.08
C ARG A 326 -25.30 4.29 -19.06
N SER A 327 -25.75 5.43 -18.55
CA SER A 327 -24.97 6.66 -18.32
C SER A 327 -25.49 7.33 -17.03
N PRO A 328 -24.97 6.98 -15.85
CA PRO A 328 -25.47 7.56 -14.61
C PRO A 328 -25.15 9.06 -14.57
N LYS A 329 -26.16 9.89 -14.32
CA LYS A 329 -26.00 11.35 -14.11
C LYS A 329 -25.07 11.66 -12.94
N ASN A 330 -25.02 10.75 -11.96
CA ASN A 330 -24.17 10.86 -10.78
C ASN A 330 -23.16 9.70 -10.73
N TRP A 331 -21.89 10.02 -10.48
CA TRP A 331 -20.85 9.04 -10.21
C TRP A 331 -21.00 8.41 -8.82
N TRP A 332 -21.61 9.16 -7.90
CA TRP A 332 -21.74 8.77 -6.50
C TRP A 332 -23.19 8.78 -6.03
N THR A 333 -23.45 7.90 -5.09
CA THR A 333 -24.57 8.00 -4.15
C THR A 333 -23.97 8.15 -2.75
N ARG A 334 -24.67 8.84 -1.84
CA ARG A 334 -24.20 8.98 -0.47
C ARG A 334 -25.33 8.81 0.53
N LYS A 335 -25.01 8.30 1.72
CA LYS A 335 -25.92 8.19 2.85
C LYS A 335 -25.34 8.92 4.06
N GLU A 336 -26.12 9.83 4.64
CA GLU A 336 -25.75 10.49 5.90
C GLU A 336 -25.63 9.44 7.00
N LYS A 337 -24.56 9.53 7.78
CA LYS A 337 -24.30 8.62 8.90
C LYS A 337 -24.52 9.30 10.23
N SER A 338 -23.89 10.46 10.41
CA SER A 338 -23.98 11.22 11.65
C SER A 338 -23.58 12.68 11.42
N GLU A 339 -23.90 13.50 12.41
CA GLU A 339 -23.17 14.75 12.61
C GLU A 339 -21.69 14.43 12.89
N TYR A 340 -20.78 15.19 12.28
CA TYR A 340 -19.34 15.10 12.53
C TYR A 340 -18.88 16.27 13.41
N LEU A 341 -19.30 17.49 13.09
CA LEU A 341 -19.02 18.70 13.86
C LEU A 341 -20.35 19.43 14.10
N PRO A 342 -20.65 19.83 15.35
CA PRO A 342 -21.84 20.62 15.65
C PRO A 342 -21.80 21.98 14.95
N ILE A 343 -22.92 22.69 14.97
CA ILE A 343 -22.99 24.06 14.45
C ILE A 343 -22.11 24.97 15.31
N LEU A 344 -21.11 25.59 14.68
CA LEU A 344 -20.21 26.56 15.29
C LEU A 344 -20.37 27.92 14.61
N SER A 345 -20.25 28.98 15.41
CA SER A 345 -20.01 30.35 14.95
C SER A 345 -18.58 30.77 15.31
N LYS A 346 -18.08 31.85 14.69
CA LYS A 346 -16.74 32.40 14.98
C LYS A 346 -16.51 32.72 16.47
N ASP A 347 -17.59 33.06 17.19
CA ASP A 347 -17.57 33.49 18.59
C ASP A 347 -17.90 32.36 19.58
N THR A 348 -18.02 31.12 19.10
CA THR A 348 -18.34 29.97 19.97
C THR A 348 -17.19 29.70 20.95
N SER A 349 -17.46 29.78 22.25
CA SER A 349 -16.42 29.69 23.30
C SER A 349 -15.56 28.42 23.19
N SER A 350 -16.20 27.26 22.99
CA SER A 350 -15.47 25.99 22.85
C SER A 350 -14.53 25.93 21.64
N LEU A 351 -14.88 26.63 20.55
CA LEU A 351 -14.01 26.77 19.39
C LEU A 351 -12.78 27.63 19.72
N LEU A 352 -13.00 28.78 20.38
CA LEU A 352 -11.93 29.69 20.78
C LEU A 352 -10.98 29.03 21.80
N ASP A 353 -11.50 28.23 22.73
CA ASP A 353 -10.69 27.51 23.72
C ASP A 353 -9.76 26.49 23.06
N ILE A 354 -10.24 25.75 22.04
CA ILE A 354 -9.41 24.82 21.26
C ILE A 354 -8.30 25.58 20.52
N ILE A 355 -8.65 26.69 19.87
CA ILE A 355 -7.68 27.50 19.10
C ILE A 355 -6.58 28.04 20.02
N LYS A 356 -6.96 28.55 21.20
CA LYS A 356 -6.03 29.04 22.22
C LYS A 356 -5.16 27.91 22.78
N HIS A 357 -5.75 26.77 23.14
CA HIS A 357 -5.04 25.63 23.72
C HIS A 357 -3.90 25.15 22.82
N TYR A 358 -4.15 25.02 21.53
CA TYR A 358 -3.14 24.56 20.58
C TYR A 358 -2.22 25.68 20.04
N LYS A 359 -2.35 26.93 20.53
CA LYS A 359 -1.59 28.10 20.07
C LYS A 359 -1.58 28.26 18.54
N MET A 360 -2.64 27.82 17.85
CA MET A 360 -2.65 27.70 16.38
C MET A 360 -2.99 29.00 15.64
N VAL A 361 -3.29 30.07 16.38
CA VAL A 361 -3.48 31.42 15.85
C VAL A 361 -2.66 32.36 16.75
N SER A 362 -1.56 32.89 16.23
CA SER A 362 -0.65 33.77 16.97
C SER A 362 -1.18 35.19 17.18
N ASN A 363 -2.28 35.56 16.55
CA ASN A 363 -2.81 36.92 16.57
C ASN A 363 -4.28 36.90 17.00
N TYR A 364 -4.53 36.95 18.31
CA TYR A 364 -5.67 37.74 18.78
C TYR A 364 -5.16 39.18 18.80
N ALA A 365 -5.52 39.95 17.77
CA ALA A 365 -5.48 41.40 17.91
C ALA A 365 -6.49 41.76 19.01
N GLU A 366 -5.97 42.42 20.06
CA GLU A 366 -6.76 43.09 21.10
C GLU A 366 -7.76 44.09 20.53
#